data_AF-A0A966PLQ5-F1
#
_entry.id   AF-A0A966PLQ5-F1
#
_cell.length_a   1.000
_cell.length_b   1.000
_cell.length_c   1.000
_cell.angle_alpha   90.00
_cell.angle_beta   90.00
_cell.angle_gamma   90.00
#
_symmetry.space_group_name_H-M   'P 1'
#
loop_
_entity.id
_entity.type
_entity.pdbx_description
1 polymer ?
#
loop_
_entity_poly.entity_id
_entity_poly.type
_entity_poly.pdbx_seq_one_letter_code
_entity_poly.pdbx_strand_id
1 'polypeptide(L)' 'PSGSPILPGVIGWIDCDIDVVHDAGDHFFVVGRVRDMAHGDDVSDAMVFFRGKVASVNPPAG' A
#
# COMPACT_ATOMS: atom_id res chain seq x y z
N PRO A 1 0.46 -3.43 14.88
CA PRO A 1 0.46 -1.95 14.94
C PRO A 1 -0.99 -1.42 14.83
N SER A 2 -1.34 -0.46 15.70
CA SER A 2 -2.67 0.06 16.09
C SER A 2 -3.80 -0.94 16.45
N GLY A 3 -3.66 -2.22 16.09
CA GLY A 3 -4.70 -3.25 16.15
C GLY A 3 -5.24 -3.65 14.77
N SER A 4 -4.86 -2.93 13.72
CA SER A 4 -5.21 -3.26 12.33
C SER A 4 -4.48 -4.51 11.84
N PRO A 5 -5.11 -5.34 10.98
CA PRO A 5 -4.51 -6.58 10.51
C PRO A 5 -3.33 -6.31 9.57
N ILE A 6 -2.21 -6.99 9.81
CA ILE A 6 -1.11 -7.10 8.84
C ILE A 6 -1.29 -8.40 8.06
N LEU A 7 -1.32 -8.31 6.74
CA LEU A 7 -1.43 -9.48 5.87
C LEU A 7 -0.05 -10.14 5.70
N PRO A 8 0.08 -11.47 5.87
CA PRO A 8 1.32 -12.18 5.57
C PRO A 8 1.70 -12.11 4.08
N GLY A 9 3.00 -12.04 3.78
CA GLY A 9 3.50 -12.09 2.39
C GLY A 9 3.36 -10.81 1.59
N VAL A 10 2.95 -9.69 2.21
CA VAL A 10 2.95 -8.39 1.54
C VAL A 10 4.37 -7.85 1.41
N ILE A 11 4.59 -7.10 0.32
CA ILE A 11 5.82 -6.34 0.08
C ILE A 11 6.15 -5.34 1.19
N GLY A 12 5.13 -4.82 1.87
CA GLY A 12 5.24 -3.94 3.01
C GLY A 12 3.87 -3.49 3.50
N TRP A 13 3.84 -2.85 4.65
CA TRP A 13 2.64 -2.31 5.26
C TRP A 13 2.93 -0.96 5.91
N ILE A 14 1.88 -0.14 6.04
CA ILE A 14 1.93 1.18 6.68
C ILE A 14 0.74 1.24 7.64
N ASP A 15 1.01 1.44 8.93
CA ASP A 15 0.00 1.65 9.96
C ASP A 15 -0.25 3.15 10.15
N CYS A 16 -1.53 3.54 10.12
CA CYS A 16 -1.94 4.94 10.12
C CYS A 16 -3.19 5.15 10.97
N ASP A 17 -3.31 6.36 11.53
CA ASP A 17 -4.63 6.91 11.90
C ASP A 17 -5.15 7.84 10.82
N ILE A 18 -6.47 8.01 10.77
CA ILE A 18 -7.11 9.04 9.95
C ILE A 18 -6.73 10.41 10.53
N ASP A 19 -6.04 11.22 9.73
CA ASP A 19 -5.63 12.58 10.11
C ASP A 19 -6.63 13.61 9.60
N VAL A 20 -6.93 13.56 8.29
CA VAL A 20 -7.85 14.49 7.63
C VAL A 20 -8.64 13.76 6.54
N VAL A 21 -9.91 14.13 6.37
CA VAL A 21 -10.77 13.67 5.29
C VAL A 21 -11.28 14.86 4.50
N HIS A 22 -11.17 14.80 3.17
CA HIS A 22 -11.69 15.79 2.24
C HIS A 22 -12.71 15.16 1.28
N ASP A 23 -13.81 15.86 1.01
CA ASP A 23 -14.73 15.50 -0.09
C ASP A 23 -14.01 15.65 -1.44
N ALA A 24 -14.13 14.63 -2.30
CA ALA A 24 -13.48 14.60 -3.62
C ALA A 24 -14.47 14.10 -4.69
N GLY A 25 -15.64 14.73 -4.77
CA GLY A 25 -16.70 14.35 -5.70
C GLY A 25 -17.49 13.15 -5.19
N ASP A 26 -17.45 12.04 -5.91
CA ASP A 26 -18.10 10.77 -5.54
C ASP A 26 -17.21 9.87 -4.67
N HIS A 27 -16.00 10.31 -4.32
CA HIS A 27 -15.06 9.64 -3.43
C HIS A 27 -14.55 10.58 -2.33
N PHE A 28 -13.85 10.03 -1.33
CA PHE A 28 -13.12 10.79 -0.33
C PHE A 28 -11.61 10.72 -0.58
N PHE A 29 -10.93 11.81 -0.27
CA PHE A 29 -9.48 11.83 -0.11
C PHE A 29 -9.16 11.78 1.38
N VAL A 30 -8.44 10.75 1.82
CA VAL A 30 -8.13 10.51 3.24
C VAL A 30 -6.63 10.59 3.45
N VAL A 31 -6.19 11.48 4.33
CA VAL A 31 -4.79 11.61 4.77
C VAL A 31 -4.59 10.74 6.01
N GLY A 32 -3.60 9.85 5.94
CA GLY A 32 -3.20 8.99 7.06
C GLY A 32 -1.95 9.50 7.76
N ARG A 33 -1.98 9.65 9.09
CA ARG A 33 -0.79 9.93 9.90
C ARG A 33 -0.09 8.61 10.21
N VAL A 34 1.09 8.41 9.63
CA VAL A 34 1.89 7.20 9.82
C VAL A 34 2.29 7.05 11.29
N ARG A 35 2.04 5.86 11.83
CA ARG A 35 2.43 5.45 13.19
C ARG A 35 3.62 4.50 13.16
N ASP A 36 3.62 3.59 12.19
CA ASP A 36 4.66 2.59 12.01
C ASP A 36 4.62 2.07 10.56
N MET A 37 5.72 1.47 10.11
CA MET A 37 5.79 0.83 8.80
C MET A 37 6.92 -0.20 8.76
N ALA A 38 6.75 -1.22 7.94
CA ALA A 38 7.82 -2.16 7.62
C ALA A 38 7.69 -2.68 6.19
N HIS A 39 8.78 -3.24 5.67
CA HIS A 39 8.83 -3.92 4.39
C HIS A 39 9.17 -5.40 4.58
N GLY A 40 8.83 -6.23 3.59
CA GLY A 40 9.34 -7.59 3.49
C GLY A 40 10.79 -7.58 3.00
N ASP A 41 11.58 -8.58 3.40
CA ASP A 41 12.97 -8.72 2.98
C ASP A 41 13.10 -9.45 1.61
N ASP A 42 12.22 -10.42 1.34
CA ASP A 42 12.24 -11.27 0.15
C ASP A 42 11.27 -10.78 -0.94
N VAL A 43 11.44 -9.54 -1.39
CA VAL A 43 10.58 -8.94 -2.41
C VAL A 43 11.23 -9.06 -3.78
N SER A 44 10.77 -9.99 -4.59
CA SER A 44 11.28 -10.19 -5.96
C SER A 44 10.46 -9.47 -7.05
N ASP A 45 9.23 -9.04 -6.74
CA ASP A 45 8.27 -8.52 -7.71
C ASP A 45 7.23 -7.63 -7.03
N ALA A 46 6.55 -6.79 -7.81
CA ALA A 46 5.44 -5.95 -7.37
C ALA A 46 4.19 -6.19 -8.24
N MET A 47 3.03 -6.26 -7.59
CA MET A 47 1.75 -6.38 -8.28
C MET A 47 1.38 -5.04 -8.93
N VAL A 48 1.12 -5.06 -10.24
CA VAL A 48 0.65 -3.91 -11.03
C VAL A 48 -0.78 -4.16 -11.50
N PHE A 49 -1.58 -3.10 -11.55
CA PHE A 49 -2.88 -3.12 -12.20
C PHE A 49 -2.90 -2.14 -13.37
N PHE A 50 -3.10 -2.65 -14.59
CA PHE A 50 -3.15 -1.84 -15.80
C PHE A 50 -4.22 -2.36 -16.77
N ARG A 51 -5.07 -1.45 -17.26
CA ARG A 51 -6.15 -1.74 -18.22
C ARG A 51 -7.04 -2.93 -17.81
N GLY A 52 -7.40 -2.99 -16.54
CA GLY A 52 -8.30 -4.04 -16.02
C GLY A 52 -7.61 -5.40 -15.79
N LYS A 53 -6.28 -5.47 -15.82
CA LYS A 53 -5.52 -6.71 -15.64
C LYS A 53 -4.45 -6.55 -14.56
N VAL A 54 -4.24 -7.63 -13.80
CA VAL A 54 -3.13 -7.77 -12.84
C VAL A 54 -1.91 -8.31 -13.57
N ALA A 55 -0.74 -7.74 -13.29
CA ALA A 55 0.55 -8.13 -13.85
C ALA A 55 1.66 -7.97 -12.81
N SER A 56 2.86 -8.44 -13.16
CA SER A 56 4.11 -8.20 -12.44
C SER A 56 4.91 -7.04 -13.02
N VAL A 57 5.84 -6.50 -12.23
CA VAL A 57 6.87 -5.59 -12.73
C VAL A 57 8.05 -6.44 -13.22
N ASN A 58 8.53 -6.18 -14.43
CA ASN A 58 9.84 -6.65 -14.85
C ASN A 58 10.83 -5.48 -14.71
N PRO A 59 11.53 -5.35 -13.57
CA PRO A 59 12.50 -4.28 -13.40
C PRO A 59 13.61 -4.42 -14.47
N PRO A 60 14.10 -3.31 -15.04
CA PRO A 60 15.25 -3.37 -15.93
C PRO A 60 16.41 -4.06 -15.21
N ALA A 61 17.18 -4.88 -15.94
CA ALA A 61 18.39 -5.47 -15.39
C ALA A 61 19.30 -4.34 -14.88
N GLY A 62 19.70 -4.45 -13.62
CA GLY A 62 20.67 -3.54 -12.99
C GLY A 62 22.05 -3.63 -13.62
#